data_AF-A0A2V6EBV2-F1
#
_entry.id   AF-A0A2V6EBV2-F1
#
_cell.length_a   1.000
_cell.length_b   1.000
_cell.length_c   1.000
_cell.angle_alpha   90.00
_cell.angle_beta   90.00
_cell.angle_gamma   90.00
#
_symmetry.space_group_name_H-M   'P 1'
#
loop_
_entity.id
_entity.type
_entity.pdbx_description
1 polymer ?
#
loop_
_entity_poly.entity_id
_entity_poly.type
_entity_poly.pdbx_seq_one_letter_code
_entity_poly.pdbx_strand_id
1 'polypeptide(L)'
;MNNLKFALRQLRKSPGFTLVAVLTLALGIGLNTTIFSLINDLFLRRLPFKEPSRIVHLDNGDKTRDLVDVGISAPRYQLYRDGQTIFDGFAAENSAAQNSSPFTLTGLGDPVQIFGGRVTSNYFDVLGVRPILGRNFLPKEEESADVALVTKNFWQKRLGGDPNVIGRSITLDGTPHTIVGVLPNMPAAWFGAN
;
A
#
# COMPACT_ATOMS: atom_id res chain seq x y z
N MET A 1 -27.13 2.97 -41.66
CA MET A 1 -27.92 3.37 -40.47
C MET A 1 -29.26 2.62 -40.30
N ASN A 2 -29.85 2.01 -41.34
CA ASN A 2 -31.13 1.25 -41.22
C ASN A 2 -31.02 -0.05 -40.40
N ASN A 3 -29.86 -0.71 -40.40
CA ASN A 3 -29.67 -2.02 -39.75
C ASN A 3 -29.73 -1.95 -38.22
N LEU A 4 -29.24 -0.88 -37.59
CA LEU A 4 -29.31 -0.70 -36.12
C LEU A 4 -30.76 -0.51 -35.64
N LYS A 5 -31.54 0.32 -36.34
CA LYS A 5 -32.96 0.54 -36.02
C LYS A 5 -33.77 -0.75 -36.17
N PHE A 6 -33.46 -1.55 -37.19
CA PHE A 6 -34.11 -2.84 -37.41
C PHE A 6 -33.77 -3.85 -36.30
N ALA A 7 -32.49 -3.97 -35.93
CA ALA A 7 -32.04 -4.83 -34.84
C ALA A 7 -32.68 -4.45 -33.49
N LEU A 8 -32.74 -3.16 -33.15
CA LEU A 8 -33.38 -2.69 -31.92
C LEU A 8 -34.88 -3.00 -31.88
N ARG A 9 -35.57 -2.92 -33.03
CA ARG A 9 -36.98 -3.29 -33.16
C ARG A 9 -37.18 -4.80 -33.03
N GLN A 10 -36.24 -5.61 -33.50
CA GLN A 10 -36.25 -7.06 -33.36
C GLN A 10 -36.08 -7.48 -31.89
N LEU A 11 -35.14 -6.86 -31.17
CA LEU A 11 -34.91 -7.11 -29.73
C LEU A 11 -36.14 -6.76 -28.88
N ARG A 12 -36.83 -5.64 -29.19
CA ARG A 12 -38.08 -5.25 -28.52
C ARG A 12 -39.26 -6.19 -28.76
N LYS A 13 -39.27 -6.96 -29.85
CA LYS A 13 -40.36 -7.91 -30.17
C LYS A 13 -40.27 -9.21 -29.36
N SER A 14 -39.08 -9.56 -28.85
CA SER A 14 -38.85 -10.76 -28.07
C SER A 14 -38.13 -10.42 -26.75
N PRO A 15 -38.80 -9.72 -25.81
CA PRO A 15 -38.16 -9.15 -24.62
C PRO A 15 -37.61 -10.21 -23.67
N GLY A 16 -38.28 -11.35 -23.49
CA GLY A 16 -37.82 -12.43 -22.61
C GLY A 16 -36.50 -13.07 -23.08
N PHE A 17 -36.43 -13.45 -24.35
CA PHE A 17 -35.21 -14.02 -24.94
C PHE A 17 -34.06 -13.01 -24.94
N THR A 18 -34.35 -11.75 -25.30
CA THR A 18 -33.37 -10.67 -25.28
C THR A 18 -32.82 -10.45 -23.87
N LEU A 19 -33.67 -10.46 -22.84
CA LEU A 19 -33.24 -10.27 -21.46
C LEU A 19 -32.29 -11.39 -21.02
N VAL A 20 -32.64 -12.65 -21.27
CA VAL A 20 -31.78 -13.80 -20.94
C VAL A 20 -30.45 -13.70 -21.67
N ALA A 21 -30.46 -13.38 -22.97
CA ALA A 21 -29.23 -13.23 -23.76
C ALA A 21 -28.33 -12.11 -23.22
N VAL A 22 -28.90 -10.95 -22.89
CA VAL A 22 -28.16 -9.81 -22.31
C VAL A 22 -27.59 -10.16 -20.94
N LEU A 23 -28.37 -10.81 -20.07
CA LEU A 23 -27.91 -11.23 -18.74
C LEU A 23 -26.77 -12.24 -18.83
N THR A 24 -26.87 -13.24 -19.70
CA THR A 24 -25.80 -14.22 -19.92
C THR A 24 -24.53 -13.55 -20.43
N LEU A 25 -24.64 -12.62 -21.38
CA LEU A 25 -23.49 -11.89 -21.92
C LEU A 25 -22.88 -10.98 -20.86
N ALA A 26 -23.70 -10.27 -20.09
CA ALA A 26 -23.27 -9.40 -19.00
C ALA A 26 -22.55 -10.18 -17.89
N LEU A 27 -23.07 -11.36 -17.52
CA LEU A 27 -22.43 -12.24 -16.54
C LEU A 27 -21.09 -12.77 -17.05
N GLY A 28 -21.03 -13.24 -18.29
CA GLY A 28 -19.78 -13.74 -18.89
C GLY A 28 -18.70 -12.67 -19.01
N ILE A 29 -19.07 -11.46 -19.43
CA ILE A 29 -18.14 -10.31 -19.50
C ILE A 29 -17.74 -9.89 -18.08
N GLY A 30 -18.71 -9.70 -17.19
CA GLY A 30 -18.46 -9.23 -15.82
C GLY A 30 -17.56 -10.16 -15.02
N LEU A 31 -17.76 -11.47 -15.13
CA LEU A 31 -16.92 -12.46 -14.44
C LEU A 31 -15.46 -12.40 -14.93
N ASN A 32 -15.26 -12.41 -16.25
CA ASN A 32 -13.92 -12.35 -16.84
C ASN A 32 -13.21 -11.03 -16.51
N THR A 33 -13.92 -9.90 -16.59
CA THR A 33 -13.37 -8.59 -16.22
C THR A 33 -13.00 -8.54 -14.73
N THR A 34 -13.81 -9.14 -13.85
CA THR A 34 -13.53 -9.16 -12.40
C THR A 34 -12.28 -9.97 -12.09
N ILE A 35 -12.14 -11.17 -12.67
CA ILE A 35 -10.95 -12.02 -12.48
C ILE A 35 -9.71 -11.30 -13.01
N PHE A 36 -9.78 -10.72 -14.21
CA PHE A 36 -8.64 -10.01 -14.78
C PHE A 36 -8.28 -8.75 -13.97
N SER A 37 -9.27 -8.02 -13.45
CA SER A 37 -9.03 -6.86 -12.58
C SER A 37 -8.33 -7.28 -11.28
N LEU A 38 -8.76 -8.39 -10.68
CA LEU A 38 -8.12 -8.95 -9.49
C LEU A 38 -6.68 -9.37 -9.78
N ILE A 39 -6.44 -10.08 -10.90
CA ILE A 39 -5.08 -10.46 -11.32
C ILE A 39 -4.23 -9.21 -11.56
N ASN A 40 -4.79 -8.21 -12.23
CA ASN A 40 -4.07 -6.98 -12.51
C ASN A 40 -3.69 -6.25 -11.22
N ASP A 41 -4.60 -6.14 -10.25
CA ASP A 41 -4.34 -5.47 -8.99
C ASP A 41 -3.39 -6.26 -8.07
N LEU A 42 -3.44 -7.60 -8.11
CA LEU A 42 -2.58 -8.45 -7.25
C LEU A 42 -1.21 -8.74 -7.85
N PHE A 43 -1.09 -8.91 -9.18
CA PHE A 43 0.12 -9.43 -9.82
C PHE A 43 0.75 -8.50 -10.85
N LEU A 44 -0.02 -7.65 -11.54
CA LEU A 44 0.48 -6.90 -12.72
C LEU A 44 0.67 -5.42 -12.49
N ARG A 45 0.00 -4.85 -11.47
CA ARG A 45 0.15 -3.43 -11.15
C ARG A 45 1.57 -3.21 -10.66
N ARG A 46 2.36 -2.53 -11.49
CA ARG A 46 3.73 -2.14 -11.15
C ARG A 46 3.69 -1.38 -9.82
N LEU A 47 4.48 -1.89 -8.87
CA LEU A 47 4.69 -1.25 -7.58
C LEU A 47 5.09 0.22 -7.84
N PRO A 48 4.64 1.18 -7.02
CA PRO A 48 4.86 2.61 -7.24
C PRO A 48 6.31 3.05 -6.96
N PHE A 49 7.27 2.20 -7.29
CA PHE A 49 8.69 2.46 -7.14
C PHE A 49 9.23 3.03 -8.44
N LYS A 50 10.22 3.90 -8.31
CA LYS A 50 10.83 4.55 -9.46
C LYS A 50 11.45 3.52 -10.41
N GLU A 51 12.17 2.53 -9.86
CA GLU A 51 12.91 1.51 -10.62
C GLU A 51 12.74 0.11 -9.98
N PRO A 52 11.56 -0.56 -10.14
CA PRO A 52 11.26 -1.82 -9.45
C PRO A 52 12.27 -2.95 -9.72
N SER A 53 12.89 -2.98 -10.90
CA SER A 53 13.88 -3.99 -11.29
C SER A 53 15.24 -3.84 -10.61
N ARG A 54 15.49 -2.74 -9.89
CA ARG A 54 16.73 -2.47 -9.17
C ARG A 54 16.59 -2.56 -7.65
N ILE A 55 15.41 -2.96 -7.17
CA ILE A 55 15.13 -3.11 -5.76
C ILE A 55 15.34 -4.57 -5.37
N VAL A 56 16.11 -4.79 -4.32
CA VAL A 56 16.35 -6.10 -3.73
C VAL A 56 15.82 -6.07 -2.30
N HIS A 57 14.92 -7.00 -2.00
CA HIS A 57 14.50 -7.26 -0.62
C HIS A 57 15.42 -8.32 -0.02
N LEU A 58 16.00 -8.04 1.14
CA LEU A 58 16.92 -8.94 1.82
C LEU A 58 16.24 -9.58 3.01
N ASP A 59 15.76 -10.81 2.80
CA ASP A 59 15.24 -11.63 3.88
C ASP A 59 16.39 -12.40 4.55
N ASN A 60 16.41 -12.41 5.87
CA ASN A 60 17.35 -13.22 6.64
C ASN A 60 16.64 -14.51 7.08
N GLY A 61 17.34 -15.63 7.07
CA GLY A 61 16.78 -16.92 7.46
C GLY A 61 17.72 -17.66 8.40
N ASP A 62 17.15 -18.51 9.25
CA ASP A 62 17.91 -19.44 10.07
C ASP A 62 17.69 -20.86 9.53
N LYS A 63 18.63 -21.32 8.71
CA LYS A 63 18.62 -22.68 8.13
C LYS A 63 18.66 -23.78 9.20
N THR A 64 19.17 -23.49 10.40
CA THR A 64 19.27 -24.48 11.48
C THR A 64 17.94 -24.67 12.21
N ARG A 65 17.08 -23.64 12.19
CA ARG A 65 15.75 -23.65 12.80
C ARG A 65 14.61 -23.76 11.80
N ASP A 66 14.92 -23.92 10.52
CA ASP A 66 13.96 -23.89 9.41
C ASP A 66 13.08 -22.63 9.43
N LEU A 67 13.68 -21.50 9.82
CA LEU A 67 13.00 -20.20 9.88
C LEU A 67 13.38 -19.36 8.66
N VAL A 68 12.36 -18.81 8.01
CA VAL A 68 12.48 -17.83 6.93
C VAL A 68 12.04 -16.48 7.48
N ASP A 69 12.63 -15.40 6.99
CA ASP A 69 12.26 -14.02 7.35
C ASP A 69 12.43 -13.68 8.85
N VAL A 70 13.60 -14.05 9.38
CA VAL A 70 14.03 -13.72 10.74
C VAL A 70 14.61 -12.31 10.76
N GLY A 71 14.00 -11.41 11.52
CA GLY A 71 14.44 -10.03 11.67
C GLY A 71 15.93 -9.89 12.03
N ILE A 72 16.57 -8.85 11.51
CA ILE A 72 17.95 -8.49 11.83
C ILE A 72 17.98 -7.44 12.94
N SER A 73 18.98 -7.51 13.82
CA SER A 73 19.16 -6.48 14.85
C SER A 73 19.63 -5.15 14.24
N ALA A 74 19.27 -4.03 14.86
CA ALA A 74 19.67 -2.69 14.38
C ALA A 74 21.19 -2.54 14.19
N PRO A 75 22.07 -3.03 15.10
CA PRO A 75 23.51 -2.97 14.88
C PRO A 75 23.98 -3.80 13.67
N ARG A 76 23.35 -4.96 13.42
CA ARG A 76 23.67 -5.80 12.26
C ARG A 76 23.21 -5.14 10.95
N TYR A 77 22.05 -4.47 10.97
CA TYR A 77 21.61 -3.61 9.87
C TYR A 77 22.63 -2.51 9.58
N GLN A 78 23.08 -1.78 10.60
CA GLN A 78 24.09 -0.71 10.45
C GLN A 78 25.39 -1.23 9.84
N LEU A 79 25.87 -2.38 10.30
CA LEU A 79 27.06 -3.03 9.72
C LEU A 79 26.89 -3.31 8.22
N TYR A 80 25.73 -3.81 7.79
CA TYR A 80 25.46 -4.03 6.37
C TYR A 80 25.30 -2.72 5.59
N ARG A 81 24.61 -1.73 6.16
CA ARG A 81 24.43 -0.40 5.57
C ARG A 81 25.76 0.30 5.31
N ASP A 82 26.69 0.23 6.26
CA ASP A 82 27.99 0.90 6.19
C ASP A 82 29.02 0.10 5.38
N GLY A 83 28.89 -1.23 5.33
CA GLY A 83 29.82 -2.12 4.61
C GLY A 83 29.46 -2.38 3.13
N GLN A 84 28.23 -2.10 2.71
CA GLN A 84 27.80 -2.33 1.33
C GLN A 84 28.34 -1.24 0.37
N THR A 85 28.73 -1.64 -0.84
CA THR A 85 29.23 -0.74 -1.90
C THR A 85 28.47 -0.85 -3.22
N ILE A 86 27.47 -1.72 -3.27
CA ILE A 86 26.79 -2.14 -4.52
C ILE A 86 25.48 -1.39 -4.71
N PHE A 87 24.81 -1.00 -3.62
CA PHE A 87 23.49 -0.39 -3.66
C PHE A 87 23.58 1.13 -3.50
N ASP A 88 22.80 1.86 -4.32
CA ASP A 88 22.67 3.32 -4.24
C ASP A 88 22.08 3.78 -2.89
N GLY A 89 21.34 2.90 -2.22
CA GLY A 89 20.79 3.14 -0.90
C GLY A 89 20.42 1.83 -0.20
N PHE A 90 20.44 1.87 1.14
CA PHE A 90 20.17 0.71 1.96
C PHE A 90 19.25 1.14 3.11
N ALA A 91 18.05 0.59 3.16
CA ALA A 91 17.00 0.93 4.10
C ALA A 91 16.50 -0.33 4.81
N ALA A 92 15.88 -0.16 5.98
CA ALA A 92 15.23 -1.26 6.69
C ALA A 92 13.76 -0.96 6.95
N GLU A 93 13.00 -2.04 7.06
CA GLU A 93 11.65 -2.04 7.59
C GLU A 93 11.49 -3.13 8.64
N ASN A 94 10.56 -2.93 9.56
CA ASN A 94 10.05 -3.94 10.47
C ASN A 94 8.59 -4.30 10.08
N SER A 95 8.32 -4.29 8.77
CA SER A 95 7.03 -4.60 8.18
C SER A 95 7.21 -5.43 6.94
N ALA A 96 7.84 -6.60 7.07
CA ALA A 96 7.85 -7.56 5.98
C ALA A 96 6.39 -7.88 5.59
N ALA A 97 6.14 -8.17 4.31
CA ALA A 97 4.83 -8.28 3.65
C ALA A 97 3.81 -9.25 4.30
N GLN A 98 4.19 -10.01 5.33
CA GLN A 98 3.32 -10.90 6.10
C GLN A 98 3.11 -10.46 7.56
N ASN A 99 3.84 -9.44 8.03
CA ASN A 99 3.95 -9.01 9.43
C ASN A 99 3.90 -7.48 9.57
N SER A 100 2.97 -6.80 8.90
CA SER A 100 2.70 -5.41 9.27
C SER A 100 2.27 -5.37 10.75
N SER A 101 2.96 -4.56 11.54
CA SER A 101 2.70 -4.50 12.97
C SER A 101 1.33 -3.85 13.18
N PRO A 102 0.42 -4.50 13.92
CA PRO A 102 -0.83 -3.85 14.29
C PRO A 102 -0.53 -2.71 15.26
N PHE A 103 -1.10 -1.55 14.98
CA PHE A 103 -1.14 -0.40 15.89
C PHE A 103 -2.58 -0.14 16.31
N THR A 104 -2.78 0.18 17.57
CA THR A 104 -4.07 0.64 18.08
C THR A 104 -4.17 2.14 17.87
N LEU A 105 -5.00 2.55 16.91
CA LEU A 105 -5.29 3.96 16.67
C LEU A 105 -6.35 4.45 17.65
N THR A 106 -6.04 5.53 18.37
CA THR A 106 -6.97 6.20 19.27
C THR A 106 -7.03 7.72 18.99
N GLY A 107 -8.07 8.38 19.49
CA GLY A 107 -8.25 9.84 19.34
C GLY A 107 -8.93 10.30 18.05
N LEU A 108 -9.44 9.37 17.23
CA LEU A 108 -10.20 9.64 16.01
C LEU A 108 -11.58 8.96 16.01
N GLY A 109 -12.18 8.82 17.20
CA GLY A 109 -13.40 8.05 17.44
C GLY A 109 -13.09 6.77 18.22
N ASP A 110 -13.83 5.70 17.92
CA ASP A 110 -13.61 4.39 18.54
C ASP A 110 -12.20 3.86 18.23
N PRO A 111 -11.54 3.20 19.20
CA PRO A 111 -10.26 2.56 18.97
C PRO A 111 -10.35 1.54 17.83
N VAL A 112 -9.44 1.65 16.87
CA VAL A 112 -9.37 0.71 15.73
C VAL A 112 -7.95 0.21 15.55
N GLN A 113 -7.81 -1.07 15.24
CA GLN A 113 -6.54 -1.64 14.86
C GLN A 113 -6.23 -1.26 13.40
N ILE A 114 -5.07 -0.68 13.18
CA ILE A 114 -4.54 -0.36 11.85
C ILE A 114 -3.23 -1.09 11.63
N PHE A 115 -2.90 -1.31 10.36
CA PHE A 115 -1.65 -1.95 9.97
C PHE A 115 -0.66 -0.88 9.52
N GLY A 116 0.57 -0.99 10.01
CA GLY A 116 1.65 -0.08 9.68
C GLY A 116 3.01 -0.73 9.83
N GLY A 117 4.05 0.04 9.57
CA GLY A 117 5.43 -0.40 9.67
C GLY A 117 6.32 0.67 10.24
N ARG A 118 7.38 0.25 10.94
CA ARG A 118 8.51 1.12 11.27
C ARG A 118 9.57 0.94 10.20
N VAL A 119 10.07 2.06 9.69
CA VAL A 119 11.05 2.07 8.60
C VAL A 119 12.17 3.06 8.92
N THR A 120 13.34 2.88 8.32
CA THR A 120 14.42 3.86 8.40
C THR A 120 14.03 5.16 7.71
N SER A 121 14.64 6.27 8.11
CA SER A 121 14.28 7.61 7.60
C SER A 121 14.40 7.72 6.07
N ASN A 122 15.36 7.01 5.47
CA ASN A 122 15.61 6.99 4.03
C ASN A 122 14.76 5.98 3.24
N TYR A 123 13.89 5.19 3.89
CA TYR A 123 13.21 4.06 3.25
C TYR A 123 12.42 4.45 1.99
N PHE A 124 11.59 5.47 2.08
CA PHE A 124 10.81 5.93 0.92
C PHE A 124 11.68 6.60 -0.15
N ASP A 125 12.82 7.18 0.22
CA ASP A 125 13.77 7.74 -0.75
C ASP A 125 14.46 6.62 -1.55
N VAL A 126 14.84 5.51 -0.90
CA VAL A 126 15.41 4.32 -1.56
C VAL A 126 14.41 3.72 -2.56
N LEU A 127 13.12 3.71 -2.22
CA LEU A 127 12.06 3.25 -3.12
C LEU A 127 11.69 4.27 -4.21
N GLY A 128 12.21 5.50 -4.12
CA GLY A 128 11.86 6.59 -5.02
C GLY A 128 10.41 7.08 -4.85
N VAL A 129 9.81 6.85 -3.69
CA VAL A 129 8.45 7.27 -3.35
C VAL A 129 8.50 8.69 -2.78
N ARG A 130 7.67 9.57 -3.35
CA ARG A 130 7.47 10.93 -2.85
C ARG A 130 6.05 11.09 -2.28
N PRO A 131 5.89 11.73 -1.11
CA PRO A 131 4.59 12.08 -0.57
C PRO A 131 3.83 13.02 -1.51
N ILE A 132 2.51 12.86 -1.59
CA ILE A 132 1.62 13.78 -2.31
C ILE A 132 1.37 15.07 -1.53
N LEU A 133 1.60 15.05 -0.21
CA LEU A 133 1.48 16.20 0.69
C LEU A 133 2.54 16.07 1.79
N GLY A 134 3.15 17.18 2.21
CA GLY A 134 4.17 17.19 3.25
C GLY A 134 5.54 16.72 2.74
N ARG A 135 6.26 15.95 3.57
CA ARG A 135 7.66 15.52 3.31
C ARG A 135 7.90 14.09 3.77
N ASN A 136 8.99 13.47 3.30
CA ASN A 136 9.51 12.22 3.87
C ASN A 136 10.10 12.46 5.28
N PHE A 137 10.46 11.37 5.94
CA PHE A 137 11.20 11.42 7.21
C PHE A 137 12.56 12.10 7.04
N LEU A 138 13.01 12.79 8.08
CA LEU A 138 14.35 13.37 8.16
C LEU A 138 15.30 12.39 8.88
N PRO A 139 16.62 12.41 8.57
CA PRO A 139 17.57 11.51 9.22
C PRO A 139 17.56 11.56 10.76
N LYS A 140 17.38 12.75 11.34
CA LYS A 140 17.31 12.95 12.80
C LYS A 140 16.07 12.35 13.47
N GLU A 141 15.04 12.03 12.69
CA GLU A 141 13.75 11.54 13.19
C GLU A 141 13.76 10.03 13.42
N GLU A 142 14.78 9.32 12.94
CA GLU A 142 14.87 7.85 13.04
C GLU A 142 14.99 7.33 14.47
N GLU A 143 15.63 8.09 15.37
CA GLU A 143 15.89 7.67 16.76
C GLU A 143 15.01 8.38 17.80
N SER A 144 14.46 9.56 17.47
CA SER A 144 14.03 10.51 18.50
C SER A 144 12.68 11.18 18.27
N ALA A 145 12.02 10.96 17.13
CA ALA A 145 10.79 11.66 16.79
C ALA A 145 9.61 10.71 16.59
N ASP A 146 8.54 10.96 17.32
CA ASP A 146 7.24 10.32 17.07
C ASP A 146 6.56 11.01 15.88
N VAL A 147 6.98 10.64 14.67
CA VAL A 147 6.41 11.14 13.40
C VAL A 147 5.84 9.99 12.57
N ALA A 148 4.82 10.29 11.77
CA ALA A 148 4.14 9.32 10.93
C ALA A 148 3.94 9.83 9.50
N LEU A 149 4.04 8.91 8.55
CA LEU A 149 3.56 9.06 7.18
C LEU A 149 2.29 8.22 7.03
N VAL A 150 1.23 8.83 6.49
CA VAL A 150 -0.06 8.13 6.31
C VAL A 150 -0.32 7.86 4.84
N THR A 151 -0.99 6.76 4.51
CA THR A 151 -1.41 6.49 3.13
C THR A 151 -2.53 7.44 2.70
N LYS A 152 -2.64 7.71 1.40
CA LYS A 152 -3.77 8.47 0.85
C LYS A 152 -5.14 7.89 1.25
N ASN A 153 -5.29 6.57 1.29
CA ASN A 153 -6.54 5.93 1.73
C ASN A 153 -6.86 6.24 3.19
N PHE A 154 -5.87 6.15 4.09
CA PHE A 154 -6.04 6.51 5.49
C PHE A 154 -6.44 7.98 5.64
N TRP A 155 -5.74 8.87 4.93
CA TRP A 155 -6.04 10.30 4.93
C TRP A 155 -7.47 10.59 4.45
N GLN A 156 -7.92 9.96 3.35
CA GLN A 156 -9.27 10.18 2.82
C GLN A 156 -10.36 9.59 3.72
N LYS A 157 -10.20 8.35 4.20
CA LYS A 157 -11.24 7.62 4.93
C LYS A 157 -11.34 7.98 6.41
N ARG A 158 -10.20 8.24 7.06
CA ARG A 158 -10.13 8.47 8.53
C ARG A 158 -9.93 9.92 8.91
N LEU A 159 -9.25 10.69 8.05
CA LEU A 159 -8.96 12.11 8.30
C LEU A 159 -9.81 13.04 7.43
N GLY A 160 -10.81 12.50 6.72
CA GLY A 160 -11.75 13.26 5.90
C GLY A 160 -11.13 13.92 4.66
N GLY A 161 -9.89 13.58 4.30
CA GLY A 161 -9.16 14.24 3.22
C GLY A 161 -8.79 15.71 3.53
N ASP A 162 -8.66 16.07 4.81
CA ASP A 162 -8.32 17.43 5.24
C ASP A 162 -6.96 17.89 4.67
N PRO A 163 -6.89 18.97 3.85
CA PRO A 163 -5.63 19.47 3.31
C PRO A 163 -4.66 19.99 4.38
N ASN A 164 -5.13 20.27 5.60
CA ASN A 164 -4.31 20.75 6.73
C ASN A 164 -3.87 19.62 7.67
N VAL A 165 -3.80 18.38 7.18
CA VAL A 165 -3.43 17.22 7.99
C VAL A 165 -1.97 17.22 8.48
N ILE A 166 -1.07 17.94 7.80
CA ILE A 166 0.34 17.99 8.17
C ILE A 166 0.52 18.75 9.48
N GLY A 167 1.26 18.16 10.42
CA GLY A 167 1.43 18.69 11.79
C GLY A 167 0.35 18.23 12.77
N ARG A 168 -0.70 17.55 12.30
CA ARG A 168 -1.71 16.95 13.18
C ARG A 168 -1.16 15.69 13.85
N SER A 169 -1.55 15.46 15.10
CA SER A 169 -1.20 14.24 15.83
C SER A 169 -2.25 13.13 15.65
N ILE A 170 -1.78 11.90 15.51
CA ILE A 170 -2.54 10.66 15.70
C ILE A 170 -1.95 9.88 16.87
N THR A 171 -2.74 9.09 17.59
CA THR A 171 -2.22 8.30 18.71
C THR A 171 -2.16 6.84 18.30
N LEU A 172 -0.96 6.25 18.34
CA LEU A 172 -0.69 4.86 18.02
C LEU A 172 -0.15 4.17 19.26
N ASP A 173 -0.83 3.13 19.73
CA ASP A 173 -0.48 2.38 20.95
C ASP A 173 -0.27 3.28 22.18
N GLY A 174 -1.03 4.37 22.26
CA GLY A 174 -0.95 5.35 23.36
C GLY A 174 0.10 6.44 23.17
N THR A 175 0.94 6.36 22.13
CA THR A 175 1.97 7.37 21.84
C THR A 175 1.51 8.33 20.73
N PRO A 176 1.53 9.66 20.95
CA PRO A 176 1.18 10.63 19.93
C PRO A 176 2.26 10.71 18.85
N HIS A 177 1.89 10.52 17.59
CA HIS A 177 2.73 10.67 16.41
C HIS A 177 2.24 11.82 15.54
N THR A 178 3.14 12.70 15.13
CA THR A 178 2.84 13.84 14.27
C THR A 178 2.88 13.43 12.80
N ILE A 179 1.81 13.72 12.05
CA ILE A 179 1.76 13.44 10.61
C ILE A 179 2.65 14.45 9.87
N VAL A 180 3.69 13.96 9.21
CA VAL A 180 4.65 14.79 8.45
C VAL A 180 4.45 14.71 6.93
N GLY A 181 3.66 13.74 6.46
CA GLY A 181 3.37 13.57 5.04
C GLY A 181 2.29 12.54 4.75
N VAL A 182 1.75 12.64 3.53
CA VAL A 182 0.75 11.71 2.98
C VAL A 182 1.37 11.02 1.77
N LEU A 183 1.46 9.69 1.81
CA LEU A 183 1.98 8.87 0.73
C LEU A 183 0.91 8.64 -0.36
N PRO A 184 1.31 8.42 -1.62
CA PRO A 184 0.40 7.96 -2.66
C PRO A 184 -0.21 6.60 -2.29
N ASN A 185 -1.15 6.12 -3.11
CA ASN A 185 -1.74 4.79 -2.91
C ASN A 185 -0.64 3.73 -2.98
N MET A 186 -0.38 3.11 -1.83
CA MET A 186 0.53 1.99 -1.70
C MET A 186 -0.19 0.67 -1.98
N PRO A 187 0.52 -0.36 -2.47
CA PRO A 187 -0.02 -1.70 -2.57
C PRO A 187 -0.56 -2.16 -1.21
N ALA A 188 -1.77 -2.73 -1.20
CA ALA A 188 -2.39 -3.22 0.04
C ALA A 188 -1.54 -4.32 0.71
N ALA A 189 -0.72 -5.04 -0.06
CA ALA A 189 0.21 -6.05 0.45
C ALA A 189 1.31 -5.48 1.36
N TRP A 190 1.56 -4.17 1.36
CA TRP A 190 2.62 -3.55 2.17
C TRP A 190 2.11 -2.96 3.49
N PHE A 191 0.95 -2.31 3.47
CA PHE A 191 0.41 -1.59 4.65
C PHE A 191 -1.06 -1.93 4.97
N GLY A 192 -1.60 -2.99 4.37
CA GLY A 192 -3.01 -3.37 4.50
C GLY A 192 -3.97 -2.53 3.65
N ALA A 193 -5.22 -2.96 3.55
CA ALA A 193 -6.25 -2.33 2.70
C ALA A 193 -6.99 -1.14 3.34
N ASN A 194 -6.45 -0.57 4.43
CA ASN A 194 -7.14 0.39 5.30
C ASN A 194 -7.68 1.62 4.54
#